data_AF-A0A7C6MSD7-F1
#
_entry.id   AF-A0A7C6MSD7-F1
#
_cell.length_a   1.000
_cell.length_b   1.000
_cell.length_c   1.000
_cell.angle_alpha   90.00
_cell.angle_beta   90.00
_cell.angle_gamma   90.00
#
_symmetry.space_group_name_H-M   'P 1'
#
loop_
_entity.id
_entity.type
_entity.pdbx_description
1 polymer ?
#
loop_
_entity_poly.entity_id
_entity_poly.type
_entity_poly.pdbx_seq_one_letter_code
_entity_poly.pdbx_strand_id
1 'polypeptide(L)' 'ALRTMLKEETAEVTTIIVAQRIGTIIDADQIIVLDEGRVVGHGQHKELLQKCEVYREIARGQLSEEELAS' A
#
# COMPACT_ATOMS: atom_id res chain seq x y z
N ALA A 1 12.02 -4.25 -13.33
CA ALA A 1 13.04 -5.33 -13.31
C ALA A 1 13.00 -6.09 -11.99
N LEU A 2 13.62 -5.59 -10.90
CA LEU A 2 13.71 -6.34 -9.63
C LEU A 2 12.35 -6.73 -9.02
N ARG A 3 11.39 -5.81 -8.93
CA ARG A 3 10.05 -6.12 -8.37
C ARG A 3 9.27 -7.13 -9.19
N THR A 4 9.39 -7.07 -10.51
CA THR A 4 8.73 -7.99 -11.43
C THR A 4 9.29 -9.41 -11.24
N MET A 5 10.62 -9.55 -11.18
CA MET A 5 11.26 -10.83 -10.92
C MET A 5 10.89 -11.41 -9.57
N LEU A 6 10.88 -10.58 -8.51
CA LEU A 6 10.44 -11.03 -7.19
C LEU A 6 8.99 -11.50 -7.23
N LYS A 7 8.08 -10.77 -7.89
CA LYS A 7 6.66 -11.13 -7.99
C LYS A 7 6.45 -12.47 -8.71
N GLU A 8 7.25 -12.78 -9.72
CA GLU A 8 7.19 -14.06 -10.43
C GLU A 8 7.72 -15.21 -9.56
N GLU A 9 8.88 -15.03 -8.94
CA GLU A 9 9.50 -16.04 -8.06
C GLU A 9 8.70 -16.28 -6.78
N THR A 10 7.98 -15.27 -6.29
CA THR A 10 7.19 -15.35 -5.06
C THR A 10 5.69 -15.55 -5.29
N ALA A 11 5.26 -15.90 -6.51
CA ALA A 11 3.86 -16.01 -6.86
C ALA A 11 3.06 -16.98 -5.97
N GLU A 12 3.69 -18.04 -5.45
CA GLU A 12 3.07 -19.05 -4.58
C GLU A 12 3.47 -18.91 -3.10
N VAL A 13 4.18 -17.84 -2.71
CA VAL A 13 4.59 -17.63 -1.32
C VAL A 13 4.02 -16.33 -0.75
N THR A 14 3.73 -16.36 0.54
CA THR A 14 3.26 -15.16 1.23
C THR A 14 4.38 -14.13 1.32
N THR A 15 4.17 -12.98 0.67
CA THR A 15 5.13 -11.87 0.66
C THR A 15 4.67 -10.78 1.62
N ILE A 16 5.50 -10.43 2.60
CA ILE A 16 5.25 -9.31 3.52
C ILE A 16 6.24 -8.19 3.20
N ILE A 17 5.73 -6.99 2.95
CA ILE A 17 6.54 -5.82 2.61
C ILE A 17 6.27 -4.75 3.66
N VAL A 18 7.33 -4.28 4.33
CA VAL A 18 7.28 -3.09 5.18
C VAL A 18 7.85 -1.93 4.38
N ALA A 19 7.02 -0.91 4.13
CA ALA A 19 7.42 0.23 3.32
C ALA A 19 6.88 1.54 3.88
N GLN A 20 7.66 2.61 3.69
CA GLN A 20 7.27 3.98 3.98
C GLN A 20 6.68 4.70 2.75
N ARG A 21 6.88 4.16 1.54
CA ARG A 21 6.46 4.77 0.27
C ARG A 21 5.26 4.05 -0.33
N ILE A 22 4.18 4.77 -0.63
CA ILE A 22 2.94 4.17 -1.16
C ILE A 22 3.15 3.51 -2.52
N GLY A 23 3.95 4.08 -3.42
CA GLY A 23 4.28 3.44 -4.71
C GLY A 23 5.00 2.09 -4.59
N THR A 24 5.35 1.64 -3.38
CA THR A 24 5.89 0.28 -3.12
C THR A 24 4.80 -0.74 -2.79
N ILE A 25 3.67 -0.29 -2.25
CA ILE A 25 2.62 -1.14 -1.69
C ILE A 25 1.28 -0.99 -2.41
N ILE A 26 1.18 -0.09 -3.39
CA ILE A 26 -0.08 0.23 -4.09
C ILE A 26 -0.73 -0.99 -4.75
N ASP A 27 0.09 -1.90 -5.28
CA ASP A 27 -0.33 -3.13 -5.94
C ASP A 27 -0.44 -4.34 -5.01
N ALA A 28 -0.33 -4.15 -3.68
CA ALA A 28 -0.45 -5.24 -2.73
C ALA A 28 -1.90 -5.70 -2.60
N ASP A 29 -2.11 -7.01 -2.48
CA ASP A 29 -3.44 -7.60 -2.28
C ASP A 29 -4.10 -7.10 -0.98
N GLN A 30 -3.27 -6.82 0.03
CA GLN A 30 -3.69 -6.24 1.29
C GLN A 30 -2.61 -5.29 1.84
N ILE A 31 -3.03 -4.11 2.25
CA ILE A 31 -2.22 -3.11 2.94
C ILE A 31 -2.71 -3.03 4.39
N ILE A 32 -1.77 -3.01 5.34
CA ILE A 32 -2.04 -2.75 6.76
C ILE A 32 -1.41 -1.42 7.13
N VAL A 33 -2.22 -0.51 7.66
CA VAL A 33 -1.80 0.83 8.07
C VAL A 33 -1.57 0.79 9.58
N LEU A 34 -0.33 1.06 9.98
CA LEU A 34 0.08 1.13 11.37
C LEU A 34 0.29 2.59 11.78
N ASP A 35 -0.29 2.95 12.91
CA ASP A 35 -0.09 4.24 13.56
C ASP A 35 0.04 4.03 15.07
N GLU A 36 1.10 4.59 15.67
CA GLU A 36 1.45 4.43 17.09
C GLU A 36 1.38 2.98 17.61
N GLY A 37 1.81 2.01 16.81
CA GLY A 37 1.80 0.58 17.17
C GLY A 37 0.42 -0.08 17.10
N ARG A 38 -0.59 0.59 16.54
CA ARG A 38 -1.95 0.07 16.33
C ARG A 38 -2.27 -0.03 14.84
N VAL A 39 -3.05 -1.05 14.47
CA VAL A 39 -3.63 -1.14 13.13
C VAL A 39 -4.82 -0.18 13.05
N VAL A 40 -4.69 0.86 12.22
CA VAL A 40 -5.71 1.90 12.02
C VAL A 40 -6.44 1.76 10.67
N GLY A 41 -5.98 0.86 9.81
CA GLY A 41 -6.63 0.54 8.55
C GLY A 41 -6.11 -0.76 7.96
N HIS A 42 -6.99 -1.47 7.26
CA HIS A 42 -6.61 -2.64 6.46
C HIS A 42 -7.47 -2.72 5.18
N GLY A 43 -6.89 -3.19 4.08
CA GLY A 43 -7.62 -3.39 2.82
C GLY A 43 -6.76 -3.07 1.61
N GLN A 44 -7.40 -2.98 0.44
CA GLN A 44 -6.72 -2.54 -0.78
C GLN A 44 -6.55 -1.02 -0.82
N HIS A 45 -5.66 -0.54 -1.68
CA HIS A 45 -5.37 0.90 -1.85
C HIS A 45 -6.65 1.76 -1.97
N LYS A 46 -7.56 1.36 -2.87
CA LYS A 46 -8.82 2.09 -3.14
C LYS A 46 -9.75 2.14 -1.93
N GLU A 47 -9.83 1.05 -1.20
CA GLU A 47 -10.66 0.97 0.01
C GLU A 47 -10.09 1.84 1.12
N LEU A 48 -8.77 1.82 1.29
CA LEU A 48 -8.08 2.62 2.30
C LEU A 48 -8.15 4.12 1.97
N LEU A 49 -8.04 4.52 0.70
CA LEU A 49 -8.27 5.91 0.31
C LEU A 49 -9.68 6.41 0.71
N GLN A 50 -10.69 5.54 0.68
CA GLN A 50 -12.06 5.90 1.06
C GLN A 50 -12.32 5.81 2.57
N LYS A 51 -11.76 4.80 3.25
CA LYS A 51 -12.15 4.42 4.62
C LYS A 51 -11.10 4.73 5.69
N CYS A 52 -9.85 5.02 5.32
CA CYS A 52 -8.76 5.26 6.25
C CYS A 52 -8.17 6.67 6.05
N GLU A 53 -8.42 7.55 7.01
CA GLU A 53 -7.94 8.94 6.97
C GLU A 53 -6.41 9.02 6.99
N VAL A 54 -5.76 8.29 7.90
CA VAL A 54 -4.30 8.23 8.01
C VAL A 54 -3.66 7.80 6.69
N TYR A 55 -4.21 6.78 6.04
CA TYR A 55 -3.72 6.34 4.74
C TYR A 55 -3.86 7.42 3.67
N ARG A 56 -5.02 8.11 3.63
CA ARG A 56 -5.29 9.19 2.69
C ARG A 56 -4.35 10.38 2.88
N GLU A 57 -4.00 10.72 4.12
CA GLU A 57 -3.03 11.76 4.43
C GLU A 57 -1.63 11.41 3.91
N ILE A 58 -1.17 10.18 4.16
CA ILE A 58 0.11 9.68 3.63
C ILE A 58 0.09 9.70 2.09
N ALA A 59 -1.01 9.27 1.48
CA ALA A 59 -1.19 9.25 0.02
C ALA A 59 -1.08 10.65 -0.59
N ARG A 60 -1.75 11.65 -0.01
CA ARG A 60 -1.67 13.04 -0.48
C ARG A 60 -0.26 13.62 -0.42
N GLY A 61 0.57 13.17 0.52
CA GLY A 61 1.97 13.61 0.64
C GLY A 61 2.94 12.94 -0.34
N GLN A 62 2.54 11.86 -1.01
CA GLN A 62 3.45 11.01 -1.79
C GLN A 62 3.00 10.72 -3.23
N LEU A 63 1.73 10.93 -3.54
CA LEU A 63 1.14 10.64 -4.85
C LEU A 63 0.66 11.94 -5.52
N SER A 64 0.71 11.95 -6.84
CA SER A 64 0.06 12.98 -7.66
C SER A 64 -1.47 12.85 -7.61
N GLU A 65 -2.20 13.89 -8.00
CA GLU A 65 -3.67 13.85 -8.05
C GLU A 65 -4.22 12.77 -8.99
N GLU A 66 -3.49 12.46 -10.07
CA GLU A 66 -3.86 11.38 -11.02
C GLU A 66 -3.72 10.00 -10.38
N GLU A 67 -2.68 9.76 -9.59
CA GLU A 67 -2.45 8.49 -8.88
C GLU A 67 -3.41 8.30 -7.69
N LEU A 68 -3.90 9.38 -7.08
CA LEU A 68 -4.93 9.32 -6.04
C LEU A 68 -6.31 8.95 -6.58
N ALA A 69 -6.56 9.19 -7.87
CA ALA A 69 -7.83 8.91 -8.54
C ALA A 69 -7.89 7.51 -9.18
N SER A 70 -6.74 6.85 -9.35
CA SER A 70 -6.61 5.55 -10.04
C SER A 70 -6.91 4.34 -9.19
#